data_AF-A0A098VNW3-F1
#
_entry.id   AF-A0A098VNW3-F1
#
_cell.length_a   1.000
_cell.length_b   1.000
_cell.length_c   1.000
_cell.angle_alpha   90.00
_cell.angle_beta   90.00
_cell.angle_gamma   90.00
#
_symmetry.space_group_name_H-M   'P 1'
#
loop_
_entity.id
_entity.type
_entity.pdbx_description
1 polymer ?
#
loop_
_entity_poly.entity_id
_entity_poly.type
_entity_poly.pdbx_seq_one_letter_code
_entity_poly.pdbx_strand_id
1 'polypeptide(L)'
;MWHSSRLKSARMSLFKSGVFCAGTIVSSFVILAYVEEQRLKNERKEQVNFWGKLQYYVGNLHSNTLKSHNAKFNNRLTWELENTWSSLTSAQKTLSALILANTAVFIGWKIPALVPFMQRHFLHSPLSSPHTLLTSSFSHSSFLHLSFNMIALSAFGGWIHQELGREQFLFMYLSAAVTSSFVSQAWKVLVGRENMLHIPSLGASGAIMSLFAATAHRKDISIGLILLPGIHVPSNVAVAGMAAVDAYCLLFRSATSRFDHAAHLGGSAFGYIYPIYIPKLLWENKRSILGFDK
;
A
#
# COMPACT_ATOMS: atom_id res chain seq x y z
N MET A 1 -8.73 9.02 -39.00
CA MET A 1 -9.96 9.07 -38.16
C MET A 1 -9.91 8.15 -36.93
N TRP A 2 -9.35 6.94 -36.99
CA TRP A 2 -9.31 6.03 -35.83
C TRP A 2 -8.39 6.50 -34.68
N HIS A 3 -7.20 7.01 -34.99
CA HIS A 3 -6.23 7.49 -33.99
C HIS A 3 -6.76 8.63 -33.10
N SER A 4 -7.49 9.59 -33.69
CA SER A 4 -8.10 10.71 -32.93
C SER A 4 -9.21 10.25 -31.98
N SER A 5 -9.93 9.17 -32.31
CA SER A 5 -11.01 8.63 -31.47
C SER A 5 -10.49 7.99 -30.17
N ARG A 6 -9.37 7.27 -30.22
CA ARG A 6 -8.76 6.60 -29.05
C ARG A 6 -8.14 7.59 -28.08
N LEU A 7 -7.40 8.57 -28.59
CA LEU A 7 -6.86 9.66 -27.78
C LEU A 7 -7.98 10.47 -27.10
N LYS A 8 -9.09 10.74 -27.81
CA LYS A 8 -10.26 11.39 -27.23
C LYS A 8 -10.87 10.55 -26.11
N SER A 9 -11.01 9.25 -26.31
CA SER A 9 -11.49 8.31 -25.28
C SER A 9 -10.56 8.27 -24.06
N ALA A 10 -9.25 8.22 -24.27
CA ALA A 10 -8.24 8.21 -23.20
C ALA A 10 -8.19 9.54 -22.41
N ARG A 11 -8.48 10.68 -23.06
CA ARG A 11 -8.64 11.96 -22.35
C ARG A 11 -9.91 11.98 -21.49
N MET A 12 -11.00 11.41 -21.99
CA MET A 12 -12.24 11.28 -21.20
C MET A 12 -12.09 10.30 -20.04
N SER A 13 -11.33 9.23 -20.21
CA SER A 13 -11.07 8.27 -19.12
C SER A 13 -10.20 8.90 -18.03
N LEU A 14 -9.31 9.84 -18.36
CA LEU A 14 -8.49 10.55 -17.37
C LEU A 14 -9.35 11.27 -16.34
N PHE A 15 -10.45 11.91 -16.76
CA PHE A 15 -11.40 12.54 -15.83
C PHE A 15 -12.05 11.50 -14.90
N LYS A 16 -12.55 10.39 -15.45
CA LYS A 16 -13.14 9.29 -14.65
C LYS A 16 -12.15 8.69 -13.65
N SER A 17 -10.91 8.49 -14.08
CA SER A 17 -9.80 8.03 -13.26
C SER A 17 -9.43 9.03 -12.17
N GLY A 18 -9.43 10.34 -12.47
CA GLY A 18 -9.18 11.39 -11.48
C GLY A 18 -10.26 11.43 -10.40
N VAL A 19 -11.53 11.36 -10.79
CA VAL A 19 -12.66 11.27 -9.84
C VAL A 19 -12.56 10.02 -8.98
N PHE A 20 -12.26 8.86 -9.58
CA PHE A 20 -12.08 7.61 -8.83
C PHE A 20 -10.91 7.69 -7.85
N CYS A 21 -9.77 8.26 -8.28
CA CYS A 21 -8.59 8.44 -7.44
C CYS A 21 -8.92 9.32 -6.21
N ALA A 22 -9.50 10.49 -6.43
CA ALA A 22 -9.93 11.38 -5.35
C ALA A 22 -10.95 10.73 -4.42
N GLY A 23 -11.97 10.05 -4.98
CA GLY A 23 -12.97 9.33 -4.21
C GLY A 23 -12.38 8.20 -3.36
N THR A 24 -11.40 7.47 -3.89
CA THR A 24 -10.71 6.39 -3.17
C THR A 24 -9.87 6.95 -2.01
N ILE A 25 -9.18 8.07 -2.20
CA ILE A 25 -8.41 8.73 -1.14
C ILE A 25 -9.36 9.22 -0.05
N VAL A 26 -10.41 9.96 -0.40
CA VAL A 26 -11.37 10.50 0.59
C VAL A 26 -12.06 9.38 1.36
N SER A 27 -12.56 8.35 0.67
CA SER A 27 -13.20 7.21 1.34
C SER A 27 -12.24 6.43 2.23
N SER A 28 -11.01 6.19 1.78
CA SER A 28 -9.98 5.52 2.59
C SER A 28 -9.66 6.32 3.86
N PHE A 29 -9.56 7.65 3.77
CA PHE A 29 -9.36 8.51 4.93
C PHE A 29 -10.51 8.37 5.92
N VAL A 30 -11.76 8.53 5.46
CA VAL A 30 -12.95 8.44 6.33
C VAL A 30 -13.02 7.10 7.04
N ILE A 31 -12.85 5.99 6.29
CA ILE A 31 -12.92 4.63 6.84
C ILE A 31 -11.80 4.41 7.88
N LEU A 32 -10.55 4.75 7.53
CA LEU A 32 -9.41 4.47 8.40
C LEU A 32 -9.37 5.39 9.62
N ALA A 33 -9.78 6.65 9.49
CA ALA A 33 -9.93 7.57 10.62
C ALA A 33 -11.03 7.10 11.57
N TYR A 34 -12.15 6.59 11.05
CA TYR A 34 -13.19 5.99 11.87
C TYR A 34 -12.69 4.74 12.60
N VAL A 35 -12.00 3.83 11.90
CA VAL A 35 -11.42 2.61 12.49
C VAL A 35 -10.42 2.95 13.60
N GLU A 36 -9.56 3.94 13.37
CA GLU A 36 -8.61 4.42 14.38
C GLU A 36 -9.35 4.95 15.62
N GLU A 37 -10.40 5.75 15.42
CA GLU A 37 -11.16 6.31 16.54
C GLU A 37 -11.86 5.21 17.37
N GLN A 38 -12.43 4.20 16.72
CA GLN A 38 -13.04 3.06 17.40
C GLN A 38 -12.00 2.24 18.16
N ARG A 39 -10.83 2.02 17.59
CA ARG A 39 -9.71 1.34 18.27
C ARG A 39 -9.31 2.08 19.54
N LEU A 40 -9.06 3.39 19.46
CA LEU A 40 -8.67 4.21 20.61
C LEU A 40 -9.77 4.29 21.67
N LYS A 41 -11.06 4.32 21.27
CA LYS A 41 -12.20 4.23 22.20
C LYS A 41 -12.20 2.88 22.94
N ASN A 42 -11.94 1.78 22.25
CA ASN A 42 -11.88 0.45 22.85
C ASN A 42 -10.68 0.28 23.78
N GLU A 43 -9.49 0.74 23.39
CA GLU A 43 -8.28 0.72 24.23
C GLU A 43 -8.49 1.51 25.54
N ARG A 44 -9.12 2.69 25.47
CA ARG A 44 -9.50 3.46 26.67
C ARG A 44 -10.50 2.71 27.57
N LYS A 45 -11.53 2.09 26.98
CA LYS A 45 -12.49 1.29 27.74
C LYS A 45 -11.81 0.11 28.44
N GLU A 46 -10.87 -0.57 27.78
CA GLU A 46 -10.13 -1.67 28.39
C GLU A 46 -9.21 -1.21 29.51
N GLN A 47 -8.55 -0.05 29.37
CA GLN A 47 -7.77 0.55 30.46
C GLN A 47 -8.64 0.96 31.66
N VAL A 48 -9.80 1.55 31.43
CA VAL A 48 -10.73 1.90 32.53
C VAL A 48 -11.26 0.63 33.20
N ASN A 49 -11.58 -0.39 32.42
CA ASN A 49 -12.02 -1.69 32.92
C ASN A 49 -10.88 -2.53 33.51
N PHE A 50 -9.63 -2.06 33.51
CA PHE A 50 -8.52 -2.75 34.15
C PHE A 50 -8.78 -2.98 35.63
N TRP A 51 -9.32 -2.00 36.35
CA TRP A 51 -9.66 -2.14 37.76
C TRP A 51 -10.81 -3.12 38.01
N GLY A 52 -11.80 -3.16 37.11
CA GLY A 52 -12.89 -4.14 37.16
C GLY A 52 -12.42 -5.56 36.81
N LYS A 53 -11.53 -5.72 35.82
CA LYS A 53 -10.88 -7.00 35.49
C LYS A 53 -9.95 -7.44 36.62
N LEU A 54 -9.20 -6.53 37.24
CA LEU A 54 -8.31 -6.83 38.36
C LEU A 54 -9.13 -7.30 39.58
N GLN A 55 -10.22 -6.62 39.93
CA GLN A 55 -11.15 -7.09 40.96
C GLN A 55 -11.77 -8.46 40.62
N TYR A 56 -12.15 -8.68 39.36
CA TYR A 56 -12.65 -9.95 38.89
C TYR A 56 -11.59 -11.07 38.97
N TYR A 57 -10.34 -10.82 38.57
CA TYR A 57 -9.26 -11.81 38.62
C TYR A 57 -8.81 -12.12 40.05
N VAL A 58 -8.74 -11.11 40.93
CA VAL A 58 -8.52 -11.31 42.36
C VAL A 58 -9.68 -12.10 42.98
N GLY A 59 -10.91 -11.91 42.49
CA GLY A 59 -12.08 -12.70 42.89
C GLY A 59 -12.16 -14.12 42.29
N ASN A 60 -11.59 -14.35 41.10
CA ASN A 60 -11.68 -15.61 40.36
C ASN A 60 -10.38 -16.44 40.35
N LEU A 61 -9.43 -16.17 41.24
CA LEU A 61 -8.30 -17.05 41.55
C LEU A 61 -8.72 -18.38 42.24
N HIS A 62 -10.01 -18.75 42.13
CA HIS A 62 -10.64 -19.92 42.75
C HIS A 62 -11.53 -20.74 41.78
N SER A 63 -11.12 -21.02 40.54
CA SER A 63 -11.63 -22.24 39.85
C SER A 63 -10.93 -22.62 38.54
N ASN A 64 -10.32 -23.81 38.59
CA ASN A 64 -10.16 -24.90 37.61
C ASN A 64 -10.26 -24.60 36.10
N THR A 65 -9.24 -24.86 35.27
CA THR A 65 -8.56 -26.14 34.93
C THR A 65 -9.38 -27.07 34.01
N LEU A 66 -8.94 -27.10 32.74
CA LEU A 66 -9.00 -28.16 31.70
C LEU A 66 -10.33 -28.53 31.01
N LYS A 67 -10.34 -28.46 29.66
CA LYS A 67 -10.97 -29.41 28.69
C LYS A 67 -10.33 -29.21 27.31
N SER A 68 -10.11 -30.16 26.40
CA SER A 68 -10.03 -31.63 26.36
C SER A 68 -9.45 -32.03 24.97
N HIS A 69 -9.20 -33.31 24.71
CA HIS A 69 -8.02 -33.79 23.98
C HIS A 69 -8.25 -34.45 22.58
N ASN A 70 -9.28 -34.09 21.80
CA ASN A 70 -9.69 -34.87 20.60
C ASN A 70 -9.83 -34.12 19.24
N ALA A 71 -9.10 -33.03 19.02
CA ALA A 71 -9.13 -32.25 17.76
C ALA A 71 -7.73 -32.05 17.11
N LYS A 72 -6.82 -33.01 17.33
CA LYS A 72 -5.37 -32.79 17.37
C LYS A 72 -4.63 -32.46 16.06
N PHE A 73 -5.18 -32.66 14.85
CA PHE A 73 -4.44 -32.33 13.61
C PHE A 73 -4.89 -31.00 12.98
N ASN A 74 -6.19 -30.84 12.73
CA ASN A 74 -6.74 -29.55 12.28
C ASN A 74 -6.56 -28.46 13.35
N ASN A 75 -6.68 -28.79 14.65
CA ASN A 75 -6.41 -27.79 15.68
C ASN A 75 -4.94 -27.49 15.84
N ARG A 76 -4.01 -28.38 15.44
CA ARG A 76 -2.58 -28.09 15.58
C ARG A 76 -2.17 -27.03 14.57
N LEU A 77 -2.54 -27.18 13.30
CA LEU A 77 -2.23 -26.17 12.29
C LEU A 77 -2.94 -24.84 12.58
N THR A 78 -4.23 -24.86 12.92
CA THR A 78 -4.94 -23.61 13.23
C THR A 78 -4.41 -22.95 14.50
N TRP A 79 -4.07 -23.73 15.53
CA TRP A 79 -3.43 -23.20 16.74
C TRP A 79 -2.02 -22.66 16.46
N GLU A 80 -1.20 -23.35 15.66
CA GLU A 80 0.13 -22.86 15.28
C GLU A 80 0.02 -21.55 14.47
N LEU A 81 -0.94 -21.45 13.55
CA LEU A 81 -1.22 -20.22 12.80
C LEU A 81 -1.72 -19.10 13.70
N GLU A 82 -2.64 -19.39 14.62
CA GLU A 82 -3.19 -18.40 15.55
C GLU A 82 -2.14 -17.93 16.57
N ASN A 83 -1.33 -18.84 17.09
CA ASN A 83 -0.22 -18.53 17.99
C ASN A 83 0.86 -17.71 17.27
N THR A 84 1.21 -18.10 16.04
CA THR A 84 2.16 -17.32 15.21
C THR A 84 1.60 -15.94 14.93
N TRP A 85 0.36 -15.85 14.43
CA TRP A 85 -0.28 -14.58 14.11
C TRP A 85 -0.40 -13.69 15.34
N SER A 86 -0.85 -14.21 16.47
CA SER A 86 -1.02 -13.43 17.70
C SER A 86 0.30 -12.86 18.21
N SER A 87 1.40 -13.62 18.09
CA SER A 87 2.75 -13.18 18.48
C SER A 87 3.33 -12.03 17.64
N LEU A 88 2.80 -11.80 16.43
CA LEU A 88 3.29 -10.74 15.54
C LEU A 88 2.93 -9.34 16.06
N THR A 89 3.87 -8.41 15.86
CA THR A 89 3.65 -6.97 16.05
C THR A 89 2.56 -6.45 15.10
N SER A 90 1.99 -5.28 15.41
CA SER A 90 0.99 -4.62 14.54
C SER A 90 1.53 -4.37 13.12
N ALA A 91 2.81 -3.99 13.01
CA ALA A 91 3.50 -3.82 11.74
C ALA A 91 3.57 -5.13 10.95
N GLN A 92 4.06 -6.20 11.58
CA GLN A 92 4.17 -7.51 10.94
C GLN A 92 2.82 -8.05 10.48
N LYS A 93 1.75 -7.90 11.27
CA LYS A 93 0.40 -8.29 10.86
C LYS A 93 -0.06 -7.53 9.62
N THR A 94 0.15 -6.22 9.62
CA THR A 94 -0.26 -5.33 8.52
C THR A 94 0.50 -5.65 7.23
N LEU A 95 1.83 -5.76 7.31
CA LEU A 95 2.69 -6.08 6.17
C LEU A 95 2.42 -7.50 5.65
N SER A 96 2.23 -8.47 6.54
CA SER A 96 1.87 -9.85 6.16
C SER A 96 0.55 -9.90 5.41
N ALA A 97 -0.47 -9.15 5.86
CA ALA A 97 -1.75 -9.08 5.15
C ALA A 97 -1.59 -8.50 3.73
N LEU A 98 -0.79 -7.44 3.57
CA LEU A 98 -0.49 -6.90 2.24
C LEU A 98 0.30 -7.87 1.37
N ILE A 99 1.30 -8.56 1.93
CA ILE A 99 2.09 -9.58 1.21
C ILE A 99 1.20 -10.74 0.76
N LEU A 100 0.32 -11.22 1.64
CA LEU A 100 -0.64 -12.28 1.33
C LEU A 100 -1.62 -11.83 0.24
N ALA A 101 -2.12 -10.60 0.28
CA ALA A 101 -2.99 -10.07 -0.76
C ALA A 101 -2.29 -10.02 -2.13
N ASN A 102 -1.05 -9.52 -2.19
CA ASN A 102 -0.24 -9.50 -3.41
C ASN A 102 0.05 -10.92 -3.93
N THR A 103 0.34 -11.85 -3.02
CA THR A 103 0.60 -13.26 -3.35
C THR A 103 -0.65 -13.95 -3.90
N ALA A 104 -1.83 -13.71 -3.30
CA ALA A 104 -3.09 -14.25 -3.77
C ALA A 104 -3.42 -13.76 -5.20
N VAL A 105 -3.23 -12.46 -5.47
CA VAL A 105 -3.40 -11.89 -6.82
C VAL A 105 -2.40 -12.51 -7.79
N PHE A 106 -1.14 -12.70 -7.39
CA PHE A 106 -0.13 -13.37 -8.22
C PHE A 106 -0.48 -14.82 -8.54
N ILE A 107 -1.02 -15.58 -7.58
CA ILE A 107 -1.54 -16.94 -7.81
C ILE A 107 -2.72 -16.92 -8.77
N GLY A 108 -3.62 -15.93 -8.66
CA GLY A 108 -4.72 -15.74 -9.60
C GLY A 108 -4.25 -15.65 -11.06
N TRP A 109 -3.13 -14.97 -11.32
CA TRP A 109 -2.49 -14.91 -12.63
C TRP A 109 -1.92 -16.25 -13.15
N LYS A 110 -1.76 -17.26 -12.28
CA LYS A 110 -1.27 -18.60 -12.65
C LYS A 110 -2.38 -19.58 -12.99
N ILE A 111 -3.63 -19.23 -12.71
CA ILE A 111 -4.79 -20.07 -13.00
C ILE A 111 -5.35 -19.66 -14.37
N PRO A 112 -5.22 -20.49 -15.44
CA PRO A 112 -5.61 -20.11 -16.80
C PRO A 112 -7.07 -19.63 -16.90
N ALA A 113 -7.97 -20.26 -16.15
CA ALA A 113 -9.39 -19.89 -16.11
C ALA A 113 -9.65 -18.46 -15.58
N LEU A 114 -8.75 -17.93 -14.73
CA LEU A 114 -8.89 -16.59 -14.17
C LEU A 114 -8.23 -15.51 -15.03
N VAL A 115 -7.37 -15.85 -15.98
CA VAL A 115 -6.58 -14.87 -16.76
C VAL A 115 -7.46 -13.78 -17.41
N PRO A 116 -8.60 -14.08 -18.06
CA PRO A 116 -9.44 -13.02 -18.63
C PRO A 116 -10.00 -12.05 -17.58
N PHE A 117 -10.34 -12.57 -16.40
CA PHE A 117 -10.79 -11.77 -15.26
C PHE A 117 -9.64 -10.90 -14.74
N MET A 118 -8.44 -11.47 -14.57
CA MET A 118 -7.25 -10.75 -14.12
C MET A 118 -6.85 -9.63 -15.11
N GLN A 119 -6.90 -9.88 -16.42
CA GLN A 119 -6.62 -8.86 -17.44
C GLN A 119 -7.60 -7.70 -17.41
N ARG A 120 -8.87 -7.96 -17.10
CA ARG A 120 -9.91 -6.92 -17.04
C ARG A 120 -9.85 -6.10 -15.75
N HIS A 121 -9.54 -6.74 -14.63
CA HIS A 121 -9.73 -6.16 -13.30
C HIS A 121 -8.43 -5.89 -12.54
N PHE A 122 -7.30 -6.44 -12.96
CA PHE A 122 -6.02 -6.37 -12.22
C PHE A 122 -4.88 -5.83 -13.09
N LEU A 123 -5.21 -5.21 -14.22
CA LEU A 123 -4.26 -4.64 -15.18
C LEU A 123 -4.73 -3.25 -15.59
N HIS A 124 -3.90 -2.23 -15.35
CA HIS A 124 -4.30 -0.85 -15.61
C HIS A 124 -3.73 -0.33 -16.93
N SER A 125 -4.58 0.26 -17.75
CA SER A 125 -4.21 1.03 -18.93
C SER A 125 -5.12 2.26 -19.02
N PRO A 126 -4.76 3.29 -19.81
CA PRO A 126 -5.63 4.46 -19.98
C PRO A 126 -7.06 4.16 -20.43
N LEU A 127 -7.33 3.01 -21.03
CA LEU A 127 -8.67 2.61 -21.48
C LEU A 127 -9.37 1.63 -20.51
N SER A 128 -8.69 1.20 -19.45
CA SER A 128 -9.24 0.31 -18.43
C SER A 128 -10.27 1.02 -17.54
N SER A 129 -11.08 0.25 -16.83
CA SER A 129 -11.99 0.80 -15.83
C SER A 129 -11.23 1.43 -14.64
N PRO A 130 -11.73 2.52 -14.03
CA PRO A 130 -10.99 3.26 -13.00
C PRO A 130 -10.57 2.44 -11.77
N HIS A 131 -11.33 1.41 -11.38
CA HIS A 131 -10.97 0.54 -10.25
C HIS A 131 -9.60 -0.14 -10.42
N THR A 132 -9.16 -0.33 -11.67
CA THR A 132 -7.86 -0.90 -11.98
C THR A 132 -6.70 -0.06 -11.47
N LEU A 133 -6.90 1.24 -11.19
CA LEU A 133 -5.91 2.10 -10.54
C LEU A 133 -5.43 1.54 -9.19
N LEU A 134 -6.32 0.89 -8.45
CA LEU A 134 -6.00 0.27 -7.16
C LEU A 134 -5.57 -1.18 -7.33
N THR A 135 -6.38 -1.99 -8.02
CA THR A 135 -6.18 -3.43 -8.09
C THR A 135 -4.94 -3.81 -8.89
N SER A 136 -4.53 -3.03 -9.89
CA SER A 136 -3.28 -3.29 -10.62
C SER A 136 -2.05 -3.18 -9.75
N SER A 137 -2.11 -2.41 -8.65
CA SER A 137 -1.02 -2.30 -7.69
C SER A 137 -0.74 -3.59 -6.93
N PHE A 138 -1.62 -4.59 -7.01
CA PHE A 138 -1.40 -5.92 -6.42
C PHE A 138 -0.88 -6.96 -7.44
N SER A 139 -0.86 -6.62 -8.73
CA SER A 139 -0.44 -7.52 -9.81
C SER A 139 1.06 -7.51 -10.03
N HIS A 140 1.63 -8.69 -10.32
CA HIS A 140 3.06 -8.84 -10.59
C HIS A 140 3.29 -9.73 -11.81
N SER A 141 4.14 -9.27 -12.73
CA SER A 141 4.43 -9.94 -14.00
C SER A 141 5.30 -11.19 -13.87
N SER A 142 6.14 -11.26 -12.84
CA SER A 142 7.05 -12.38 -12.60
C SER A 142 7.24 -12.62 -11.10
N PHE A 143 7.74 -13.81 -10.75
CA PHE A 143 8.05 -14.15 -9.36
C PHE A 143 9.10 -13.20 -8.78
N LEU A 144 10.17 -12.91 -9.51
CA LEU A 144 11.20 -11.96 -9.07
C LEU A 144 10.63 -10.54 -8.86
N HIS A 145 9.72 -10.10 -9.73
CA HIS A 145 9.06 -8.81 -9.56
C HIS A 145 8.23 -8.79 -8.25
N LEU A 146 7.49 -9.85 -7.94
CA LEU A 146 6.80 -9.98 -6.65
C LEU A 146 7.80 -9.97 -5.48
N SER A 147 8.82 -10.82 -5.52
CA SER A 147 9.78 -10.97 -4.43
C SER A 147 10.49 -9.66 -4.07
N PHE A 148 10.99 -8.92 -5.07
CA PHE A 148 11.63 -7.63 -4.82
C PHE A 148 10.67 -6.60 -4.21
N ASN A 149 9.40 -6.56 -4.68
CA ASN A 149 8.41 -5.67 -4.08
C ASN A 149 8.10 -6.08 -2.64
N MET A 150 7.95 -7.36 -2.33
CA MET A 150 7.60 -7.81 -0.97
C MET A 150 8.77 -7.61 0.01
N ILE A 151 10.02 -7.76 -0.44
CA ILE A 151 11.21 -7.42 0.35
C ILE A 151 11.24 -5.91 0.63
N ALA A 152 11.06 -5.07 -0.40
CA ALA A 152 11.05 -3.63 -0.24
C ALA A 152 9.87 -3.14 0.62
N LEU A 153 8.68 -3.74 0.47
CA LEU A 153 7.52 -3.49 1.32
C LEU A 153 7.82 -3.83 2.77
N SER A 154 8.48 -4.96 3.04
CA SER A 154 8.83 -5.37 4.41
C SER A 154 9.84 -4.41 5.04
N ALA A 155 10.86 -4.00 4.27
CA ALA A 155 11.90 -3.08 4.73
C ALA A 155 11.35 -1.68 5.01
N PHE A 156 10.87 -0.99 3.97
CA PHE A 156 10.41 0.40 4.10
C PHE A 156 9.09 0.48 4.86
N GLY A 157 8.19 -0.48 4.64
CA GLY A 157 6.91 -0.51 5.32
C GLY A 157 7.05 -0.75 6.83
N GLY A 158 8.04 -1.53 7.27
CA GLY A 158 8.34 -1.71 8.69
C GLY A 158 8.67 -0.39 9.39
N TRP A 159 9.57 0.41 8.80
CA TRP A 159 9.96 1.71 9.35
C TRP A 159 8.79 2.70 9.40
N ILE A 160 8.10 2.87 8.26
CA ILE A 160 7.00 3.85 8.17
C ILE A 160 5.80 3.44 9.03
N HIS A 161 5.50 2.14 9.15
CA HIS A 161 4.42 1.66 10.01
C HIS A 161 4.69 1.95 11.49
N GLN A 162 5.93 1.79 11.95
CA GLN A 162 6.30 2.11 13.34
C GLN A 162 6.10 3.59 13.67
N GLU A 163 6.31 4.48 12.72
CA GLU A 163 6.10 5.93 12.89
C GLU A 163 4.61 6.32 12.86
N LEU A 164 3.89 5.84 11.84
CA LEU A 164 2.55 6.30 11.54
C LEU A 164 1.46 5.51 12.26
N GLY A 165 1.77 4.29 12.70
CA GLY A 165 0.78 3.32 13.13
C GLY A 165 -0.03 2.74 11.95
N ARG A 166 -0.89 1.77 12.26
CA ARG A 166 -1.56 0.93 11.26
C ARG A 166 -2.49 1.71 10.34
N GLU A 167 -3.37 2.54 10.89
CA GLU A 167 -4.42 3.19 10.10
C GLU A 167 -3.85 4.24 9.14
N GLN A 168 -2.91 5.07 9.62
CA GLN A 168 -2.23 6.06 8.78
C GLN A 168 -1.32 5.41 7.74
N PHE A 169 -0.61 4.33 8.11
CA PHE A 169 0.20 3.55 7.17
C PHE A 169 -0.64 2.99 6.01
N LEU A 170 -1.79 2.36 6.32
CA LEU A 170 -2.69 1.82 5.31
C LEU A 170 -3.26 2.91 4.41
N PHE A 171 -3.60 4.06 4.97
CA PHE A 171 -4.08 5.20 4.20
C PHE A 171 -3.01 5.71 3.23
N MET A 172 -1.78 5.88 3.71
CA MET A 172 -0.65 6.28 2.89
C MET A 172 -0.41 5.28 1.76
N TYR A 173 -0.34 3.98 2.08
CA TYR A 173 -0.07 2.92 1.10
C TYR A 173 -1.13 2.83 0.01
N LEU A 174 -2.41 2.81 0.38
CA LEU A 174 -3.52 2.70 -0.57
C LEU A 174 -3.71 3.98 -1.40
N SER A 175 -3.52 5.15 -0.80
CA SER A 175 -3.57 6.43 -1.51
C SER A 175 -2.41 6.56 -2.50
N ALA A 176 -1.21 6.11 -2.11
CA ALA A 176 -0.06 6.07 -3.01
C ALA A 176 -0.26 5.10 -4.17
N ALA A 177 -0.90 3.94 -3.93
CA ALA A 177 -1.24 2.98 -4.98
C ALA A 177 -2.11 3.61 -6.08
N VAL A 178 -3.22 4.26 -5.71
CA VAL A 178 -4.10 4.91 -6.70
C VAL A 178 -3.47 6.15 -7.34
N THR A 179 -2.72 6.95 -6.56
CA THR A 179 -2.07 8.17 -7.04
C THR A 179 -0.98 7.85 -8.06
N SER A 180 -0.12 6.86 -7.77
CA SER A 180 0.95 6.44 -8.69
C SER A 180 0.40 5.89 -10.00
N SER A 181 -0.61 5.01 -9.94
CA SER A 181 -1.30 4.50 -11.14
C SER A 181 -1.93 5.63 -11.95
N PHE A 182 -2.54 6.62 -11.28
CA PHE A 182 -3.14 7.78 -11.94
C PHE A 182 -2.10 8.67 -12.62
N VAL A 183 -0.96 8.94 -11.97
CA VAL A 183 0.15 9.70 -12.56
C VAL A 183 0.71 9.00 -13.79
N SER A 184 0.85 7.67 -13.75
CA SER A 184 1.25 6.88 -14.93
C SER A 184 0.23 7.00 -16.08
N GLN A 185 -1.06 6.89 -15.78
CA GLN A 185 -2.11 7.09 -16.77
C GLN A 185 -2.06 8.51 -17.37
N ALA A 186 -1.95 9.53 -16.53
CA ALA A 186 -1.86 10.92 -16.95
C ALA A 186 -0.67 11.12 -17.88
N TRP A 187 0.51 10.60 -17.52
CA TRP A 187 1.70 10.66 -18.36
C TRP A 187 1.47 10.03 -19.74
N LYS A 188 0.92 8.81 -19.80
CA LYS A 188 0.64 8.11 -21.07
C LYS A 188 -0.34 8.89 -21.95
N VAL A 189 -1.36 9.51 -21.36
CA VAL A 189 -2.34 10.35 -22.07
C VAL A 189 -1.71 11.65 -22.56
N LEU A 190 -0.86 12.30 -21.76
CA LEU A 190 -0.17 13.55 -22.10
C LEU A 190 0.83 13.35 -23.23
N VAL A 191 1.64 12.28 -23.18
CA VAL A 191 2.59 11.94 -24.25
C VAL A 191 1.87 11.61 -25.56
N GLY A 192 0.65 11.06 -25.47
CA GLY A 192 -0.25 10.90 -26.62
C GLY A 192 0.19 9.89 -27.68
N ARG A 193 1.19 9.04 -27.39
CA ARG A 193 1.64 7.98 -28.30
C ARG A 193 0.72 6.76 -28.19
N GLU A 194 0.11 6.35 -29.29
CA GLU A 194 -0.88 5.25 -29.31
C GLU A 194 -0.34 3.95 -28.71
N ASN A 195 0.90 3.56 -29.03
CA ASN A 195 1.52 2.36 -28.46
C ASN A 195 1.56 2.40 -26.92
N MET A 196 1.72 3.58 -26.31
CA MET A 196 1.78 3.72 -24.85
C MET A 196 0.40 3.59 -24.18
N LEU A 197 -0.69 3.84 -24.91
CA LEU A 197 -2.05 3.68 -24.39
C LEU A 197 -2.41 2.20 -24.15
N HIS A 198 -1.66 1.27 -24.75
CA HIS A 198 -1.85 -0.17 -24.59
C HIS A 198 -0.87 -0.82 -23.63
N ILE A 199 0.24 -0.15 -23.28
CA ILE A 199 1.22 -0.69 -22.34
C ILE A 199 0.60 -0.64 -20.94
N PRO A 200 0.29 -1.79 -20.32
CA PRO A 200 -0.33 -1.81 -19.02
C PRO A 200 0.68 -1.48 -17.92
N SER A 201 0.17 -0.92 -16.82
CA SER A 201 0.87 -0.75 -15.56
C SER A 201 0.37 -1.78 -14.55
N LEU A 202 1.30 -2.35 -13.78
CA LEU A 202 1.04 -3.27 -12.68
C LEU A 202 2.20 -3.23 -11.69
N GLY A 203 1.90 -3.52 -10.42
CA GLY A 203 2.92 -3.69 -9.38
C GLY A 203 2.72 -2.78 -8.17
N ALA A 204 3.14 -3.28 -7.01
CA ALA A 204 3.09 -2.53 -5.76
C ALA A 204 4.12 -1.39 -5.68
N SER A 205 5.03 -1.32 -6.67
CA SER A 205 6.19 -0.45 -6.65
C SER A 205 5.85 1.02 -6.51
N GLY A 206 4.74 1.50 -7.07
CA GLY A 206 4.33 2.91 -6.88
C GLY A 206 4.02 3.24 -5.42
N ALA A 207 3.32 2.35 -4.71
CA ALA A 207 3.06 2.48 -3.28
C ALA A 207 4.34 2.30 -2.44
N ILE A 208 5.21 1.37 -2.82
CA ILE A 208 6.50 1.15 -2.13
C ILE A 208 7.45 2.34 -2.32
N MET A 209 7.48 2.96 -3.50
CA MET A 209 8.24 4.18 -3.75
C MET A 209 7.76 5.34 -2.88
N SER A 210 6.48 5.37 -2.52
CA SER A 210 5.96 6.30 -1.53
C SER A 210 6.51 6.04 -0.12
N LEU A 211 6.52 4.77 0.32
CA LEU A 211 7.12 4.39 1.60
C LEU A 211 8.62 4.74 1.65
N PHE A 212 9.34 4.40 0.59
CA PHE A 212 10.75 4.73 0.42
C PHE A 212 10.98 6.25 0.47
N ALA A 213 10.19 7.04 -0.27
CA ALA A 213 10.34 8.50 -0.28
C ALA A 213 10.04 9.16 1.08
N ALA A 214 9.12 8.59 1.87
CA ALA A 214 8.88 9.08 3.23
C ALA A 214 10.10 8.91 4.15
N THR A 215 10.95 7.91 3.91
CA THR A 215 12.20 7.73 4.68
C THR A 215 13.20 8.87 4.49
N ALA A 216 13.05 9.72 3.46
CA ALA A 216 13.95 10.86 3.22
C ALA A 216 13.99 11.86 4.39
N HIS A 217 12.96 11.88 5.24
CA HIS A 217 12.91 12.74 6.43
C HIS A 217 13.67 12.17 7.62
N ARG A 218 14.15 10.92 7.52
CA ARG A 218 14.87 10.19 8.58
C ARG A 218 16.37 10.21 8.32
N LYS A 219 17.13 10.92 9.14
CA LYS A 219 18.61 11.01 9.02
C LYS A 219 19.35 9.78 9.56
N ASP A 220 18.68 9.00 10.39
CA ASP A 220 19.23 7.80 11.02
C ASP A 220 19.09 6.55 10.14
N ILE A 221 18.28 6.61 9.08
CA ILE A 221 18.12 5.52 8.13
C ILE A 221 19.20 5.63 7.05
N SER A 222 20.02 4.58 6.94
CA SER A 222 20.96 4.39 5.84
C SER A 222 20.52 3.20 4.99
N ILE A 223 20.56 3.37 3.68
CA ILE A 223 20.03 2.42 2.71
C ILE A 223 21.20 1.76 2.00
N GLY A 224 21.28 0.44 2.12
CA GLY A 224 22.29 -0.37 1.44
C GLY A 224 21.98 -0.47 -0.05
N LEU A 225 23.01 -0.32 -0.89
CA LEU A 225 22.87 -0.48 -2.33
C LEU A 225 22.99 -1.97 -2.70
N ILE A 226 21.92 -2.54 -3.24
CA ILE A 226 21.87 -3.97 -3.63
C ILE A 226 23.01 -4.34 -4.60
N LEU A 227 23.37 -3.43 -5.51
CA LEU A 227 24.42 -3.65 -6.51
C LEU A 227 25.84 -3.36 -6.00
N LEU A 228 25.97 -2.68 -4.86
CA LEU A 228 27.26 -2.35 -4.25
C LEU A 228 27.23 -2.77 -2.77
N PRO A 229 27.31 -4.08 -2.48
CA PRO A 229 27.26 -4.59 -1.11
C PRO A 229 28.29 -3.89 -0.22
N GLY A 230 27.87 -3.47 0.97
CA GLY A 230 28.70 -2.73 1.92
C GLY A 230 28.63 -1.21 1.79
N ILE A 231 28.16 -0.68 0.66
CA ILE A 231 27.91 0.76 0.50
C ILE A 231 26.52 1.11 1.01
N HIS A 232 26.50 2.01 2.00
CA HIS A 232 25.29 2.56 2.57
C HIS A 232 25.26 4.06 2.30
N VAL A 233 24.09 4.56 1.90
CA VAL A 233 23.87 5.98 1.67
C VAL A 233 22.74 6.47 2.57
N PRO A 234 22.78 7.73 3.04
CA PRO A 234 21.66 8.33 3.76
C PRO A 234 20.37 8.24 2.93
N SER A 235 19.24 7.95 3.59
CA SER A 235 17.94 7.74 2.93
C SER A 235 17.53 8.90 2.00
N ASN A 236 17.75 10.14 2.42
CA ASN A 236 17.44 11.33 1.62
C ASN A 236 18.24 11.37 0.30
N VAL A 237 19.51 10.96 0.34
CA VAL A 237 20.36 10.85 -0.86
C VAL A 237 19.89 9.71 -1.75
N ALA A 238 19.53 8.56 -1.16
CA ALA A 238 19.00 7.42 -1.91
C ALA A 238 17.70 7.77 -2.64
N VAL A 239 16.78 8.45 -1.95
CA VAL A 239 15.49 8.89 -2.51
C VAL A 239 15.71 9.91 -3.63
N ALA A 240 16.57 10.90 -3.43
CA ALA A 240 16.90 11.88 -4.46
C ALA A 240 17.55 11.22 -5.70
N GLY A 241 18.49 10.29 -5.48
CA GLY A 241 19.14 9.53 -6.54
C GLY A 241 18.15 8.69 -7.35
N MET A 242 17.26 7.96 -6.68
CA MET A 242 16.24 7.16 -7.35
C MET A 242 15.25 8.03 -8.14
N ALA A 243 14.80 9.15 -7.56
CA ALA A 243 13.94 10.10 -8.26
C ALA A 243 14.62 10.69 -9.51
N ALA A 244 15.93 10.96 -9.45
CA ALA A 244 16.70 11.41 -10.60
C ALA A 244 16.80 10.33 -11.69
N VAL A 245 17.01 9.06 -11.30
CA VAL A 245 17.02 7.92 -12.24
C VAL A 245 15.67 7.74 -12.91
N ASP A 246 14.57 7.80 -12.15
CA ASP A 246 13.23 7.69 -12.71
C ASP A 246 12.90 8.86 -13.63
N ALA A 247 13.27 10.09 -13.27
CA ALA A 247 13.08 11.26 -14.13
C ALA A 247 13.88 11.14 -15.43
N TYR A 248 15.14 10.75 -15.36
CA TYR A 248 15.97 10.51 -16.54
C TYR A 248 15.37 9.42 -17.43
N CYS A 249 15.01 8.27 -16.85
CA CYS A 249 14.43 7.18 -17.63
C CYS A 249 13.04 7.53 -18.19
N LEU A 250 12.24 8.33 -17.48
CA LEU A 250 10.95 8.80 -17.98
C LEU A 250 11.11 9.68 -19.23
N LEU A 251 12.09 10.59 -19.23
CA LEU A 251 12.31 11.52 -20.33
C LEU A 251 12.99 10.87 -21.54
N PHE A 252 13.97 9.98 -21.30
CA PHE A 252 14.86 9.50 -22.36
C PHE A 252 14.68 8.01 -22.70
N ARG A 253 14.06 7.21 -21.83
CA ARG A 253 13.99 5.74 -21.96
C ARG A 253 12.59 5.15 -21.74
N SER A 254 11.54 5.96 -21.58
CA SER A 254 10.22 5.48 -21.17
C SER A 254 9.62 4.44 -22.14
N ALA A 255 9.90 4.55 -23.45
CA ALA A 255 9.39 3.61 -24.44
C ALA A 255 10.08 2.23 -24.43
N THR A 256 11.28 2.12 -23.85
CA THR A 256 12.08 0.87 -23.82
C THR A 256 12.27 0.32 -22.40
N SER A 257 11.83 1.07 -21.39
CA SER A 257 11.94 0.65 -19.99
C SER A 257 10.95 -0.46 -19.65
N ARG A 258 11.39 -1.36 -18.77
CA ARG A 258 10.53 -2.37 -18.14
C ARG A 258 9.82 -1.86 -16.88
N PHE A 259 10.13 -0.64 -16.46
CA PHE A 259 9.61 -0.02 -15.24
C PHE A 259 8.69 1.16 -15.57
N ASP A 260 7.68 1.34 -14.73
CA ASP A 260 6.77 2.47 -14.81
C ASP A 260 7.32 3.66 -14.01
N HIS A 261 8.22 4.41 -14.62
CA HIS A 261 8.89 5.55 -13.99
C HIS A 261 7.92 6.69 -13.62
N ALA A 262 6.83 6.87 -14.38
CA ALA A 262 5.81 7.86 -14.04
C ALA A 262 5.07 7.46 -12.76
N ALA A 263 4.72 6.18 -12.61
CA ALA A 263 4.15 5.68 -11.36
C ALA A 263 5.13 5.83 -10.19
N HIS A 264 6.41 5.51 -10.38
CA HIS A 264 7.43 5.65 -9.33
C HIS A 264 7.59 7.09 -8.86
N LEU A 265 7.66 8.06 -9.78
CA LEU A 265 7.72 9.48 -9.45
C LEU A 265 6.44 9.97 -8.76
N GLY A 266 5.27 9.56 -9.24
CA GLY A 266 3.99 9.90 -8.62
C GLY A 266 3.87 9.38 -7.18
N GLY A 267 4.27 8.14 -6.95
CA GLY A 267 4.34 7.54 -5.61
C GLY A 267 5.36 8.24 -4.71
N SER A 268 6.56 8.52 -5.24
CA SER A 268 7.63 9.20 -4.51
C SER A 268 7.22 10.61 -4.09
N ALA A 269 6.59 11.37 -4.98
CA ALA A 269 6.08 12.70 -4.67
C ALA A 269 5.03 12.65 -3.56
N PHE A 270 4.06 11.73 -3.65
CA PHE A 270 3.06 11.53 -2.60
C PHE A 270 3.72 11.17 -1.25
N GLY A 271 4.68 10.24 -1.27
CA GLY A 271 5.38 9.77 -0.07
C GLY A 271 6.27 10.79 0.59
N TYR A 272 6.94 11.63 -0.19
CA TYR A 272 7.75 12.72 0.33
C TYR A 272 6.90 13.81 1.00
N ILE A 273 5.75 14.13 0.41
CA ILE A 273 4.80 15.14 0.92
C ILE A 273 4.06 14.64 2.16
N TYR A 274 3.73 13.35 2.20
CA TYR A 274 2.81 12.80 3.21
C TYR A 274 3.23 13.11 4.66
N PRO A 275 4.44 12.76 5.15
CA PRO A 275 4.81 12.98 6.55
C PRO A 275 4.82 14.45 6.97
N ILE A 276 5.00 15.39 6.02
CA ILE A 276 5.08 16.83 6.33
C ILE A 276 3.70 17.42 6.60
N TYR A 277 2.72 17.07 5.75
CA TYR A 277 1.43 17.78 5.69
C TYR A 277 0.25 16.93 6.13
N ILE A 278 0.19 15.66 5.75
CA ILE A 278 -1.04 14.87 5.85
C ILE A 278 -1.41 14.50 7.30
N PRO A 279 -0.47 14.05 8.17
CA PRO A 279 -0.73 13.91 9.61
C PRO A 279 -1.36 15.15 10.25
N LYS A 280 -0.80 16.33 9.99
CA LYS A 280 -1.27 17.59 10.57
C LYS A 280 -2.63 18.01 10.04
N LEU A 281 -2.81 17.93 8.72
CA LEU A 281 -4.04 18.37 8.07
C LEU A 281 -5.22 17.45 8.38
N LEU A 282 -4.99 16.13 8.33
CA LEU A 282 -6.06 15.15 8.38
C LEU A 282 -6.12 14.41 9.72
N TRP A 283 -5.01 13.85 10.19
CA TRP A 283 -5.02 12.89 11.29
C TRP A 283 -5.09 13.52 12.68
N GLU A 284 -4.46 14.67 12.88
CA GLU A 284 -4.55 15.47 14.10
C GLU A 284 -5.92 16.16 14.21
N ASN A 285 -6.50 16.58 13.07
CA ASN A 285 -7.78 17.28 13.01
C ASN A 285 -8.99 16.37 12.71
N LYS A 286 -8.81 15.04 12.64
CA LYS A 286 -9.83 14.10 12.14
C LYS A 286 -11.17 14.18 12.87
N ARG A 287 -11.17 14.46 14.18
CA ARG A 287 -12.40 14.54 14.98
C ARG A 287 -13.25 15.74 14.61
N SER A 288 -12.61 16.90 14.41
CA SER A 288 -13.26 18.10 13.91
C SER A 288 -13.79 17.89 12.48
N ILE A 289 -12.96 17.32 11.59
CA ILE A 289 -13.32 17.06 10.18
C ILE A 289 -14.52 16.12 10.05
N LEU A 290 -14.55 15.06 10.86
CA LEU A 290 -15.62 14.04 10.83
C LEU A 290 -16.81 14.39 11.73
N GLY A 291 -16.76 15.52 12.44
CA GLY A 291 -17.83 15.97 13.32
C GLY A 291 -18.00 15.12 14.58
N PHE A 292 -16.94 14.46 15.06
CA PHE A 292 -16.97 13.69 16.31
C PHE A 292 -16.92 14.56 17.57
N ASP A 293 -16.51 15.83 17.43
CA ASP A 293 -16.46 16.80 18.54
C ASP A 293 -17.76 17.63 18.68
N LYS A 294 -18.78 17.37 17.85
CA LYS A 294 -20.11 17.98 17.92
C LYS A 294 -21.11 17.02 18.55
#